data_AF-A0A352Z639-F1
#
_entry.id   AF-A0A352Z639-F1
#
_cell.length_a   1.000
_cell.length_b   1.000
_cell.length_c   1.000
_cell.angle_alpha   90.00
_cell.angle_beta   90.00
_cell.angle_gamma   90.00
#
_symmetry.space_group_name_H-M   'P 1'
#
loop_
_entity.id
_entity.type
_entity.pdbx_description
1 polymer ?
#
loop_
_entity_poly.entity_id
_entity_poly.type
_entity_poly.pdbx_seq_one_letter_code
_entity_poly.pdbx_strand_id
1 'polypeptide(L)'
;MAEIKSAIELAMERTKHLIMEKEEKEVFAAQEVESRVKALLRRYMEDMIDKEKVAEEYALIKGDESHKKSVIISFFMEQFNFREDNKKLINLFDIAKIDLPHAIRDEIETMQKKFQEEMEKRRMVMSERVASRLKTMGIEGDGITPNLEAWSDWEKEVKALEEVFRGQLGKWKDVLTGGKTNRKVPD
;
A
#
# COMPACT_ATOMS: atom_id res chain seq x y z
N MET A 1 54.06 -13.38 -33.10
CA MET A 1 53.99 -14.42 -32.06
C MET A 1 52.58 -14.36 -31.50
N ALA A 2 51.76 -15.38 -31.72
CA ALA A 2 50.38 -15.40 -31.22
C ALA A 2 50.38 -16.12 -29.87
N GLU A 3 50.12 -15.38 -28.79
CA GLU A 3 49.99 -15.93 -27.45
C GLU A 3 48.66 -16.70 -27.38
N ILE A 4 48.73 -18.03 -27.20
CA ILE A 4 47.55 -18.87 -27.03
C ILE A 4 47.07 -18.72 -25.58
N LYS A 5 45.96 -18.01 -25.40
CA LYS A 5 45.30 -17.86 -24.09
C LYS A 5 44.89 -19.22 -23.52
N SER A 6 45.02 -19.37 -22.21
CA SER A 6 44.62 -20.58 -21.48
C SER A 6 43.10 -20.76 -21.49
N ALA A 7 42.62 -22.01 -21.44
CA ALA A 7 41.18 -22.33 -21.31
C ALA A 7 40.55 -21.67 -20.07
N ILE A 8 41.34 -21.47 -19.01
CA ILE A 8 40.91 -20.76 -17.79
C ILE A 8 40.75 -19.27 -18.05
N GLU A 9 41.68 -18.64 -18.78
CA GLU A 9 41.58 -17.22 -19.15
C GLU A 9 40.38 -16.98 -20.07
N LEU A 10 40.14 -17.87 -21.03
CA LEU A 10 38.98 -17.79 -21.92
C LEU A 10 37.67 -17.95 -21.15
N ALA A 11 37.64 -18.84 -20.15
CA ALA A 11 36.48 -19.01 -19.27
C ALA A 11 36.25 -17.77 -18.39
N MET A 12 37.29 -17.21 -17.78
CA MET A 12 37.22 -15.99 -16.97
C MET A 12 36.77 -14.78 -17.79
N GLU A 13 37.28 -14.62 -19.02
CA GLU A 13 36.92 -13.54 -19.95
C GLU A 13 35.45 -13.65 -20.38
N ARG A 14 34.92 -14.87 -20.59
CA ARG A 14 33.49 -15.12 -20.86
C ARG A 14 32.59 -14.91 -19.65
N THR A 15 33.08 -15.18 -18.44
CA THR A 15 32.31 -14.96 -17.20
C THR A 15 32.43 -13.55 -16.65
N LYS A 16 33.30 -12.70 -17.20
CA LYS A 16 33.54 -11.33 -16.72
C LYS A 16 32.28 -10.44 -16.78
N HIS A 17 31.36 -10.74 -17.70
CA HIS A 17 30.06 -10.08 -17.84
C HIS A 17 28.92 -10.78 -17.06
N LEU A 18 29.21 -11.90 -16.37
CA LEU A 18 28.28 -12.67 -15.52
C LEU A 18 28.47 -12.40 -14.02
N ILE A 19 29.55 -11.69 -13.65
CA ILE A 19 29.77 -11.24 -12.28
C ILE A 19 28.94 -9.97 -12.12
N MET A 20 27.70 -10.09 -11.65
CA MET A 20 26.92 -8.93 -11.21
C MET A 20 27.82 -8.10 -10.27
N GLU A 21 27.90 -6.80 -10.56
CA GLU A 21 28.63 -5.87 -9.72
C GLU A 21 28.00 -5.86 -8.32
N LYS A 22 28.77 -5.51 -7.29
CA LYS A 22 28.28 -5.57 -5.90
C LYS A 22 26.98 -4.78 -5.71
N GLU A 23 26.87 -3.65 -6.41
CA GLU A 23 25.68 -2.78 -6.40
C GLU A 23 24.46 -3.48 -7.03
N GLU A 24 24.62 -4.17 -8.16
CA GLU A 24 23.55 -4.95 -8.79
C GLU A 24 23.08 -6.10 -7.89
N LYS A 25 24.02 -6.76 -7.19
CA LYS A 25 23.69 -7.84 -6.24
C LYS A 25 22.89 -7.33 -5.05
N GLU A 26 23.23 -6.15 -4.53
CA GLU A 26 22.51 -5.53 -3.41
C GLU A 26 21.09 -5.10 -3.82
N VAL A 27 20.93 -4.51 -5.01
CA VAL A 27 19.61 -4.17 -5.57
C VAL A 27 18.76 -5.41 -5.78
N PHE A 28 19.33 -6.46 -6.35
CA PHE A 28 18.61 -7.72 -6.60
C PHE A 28 18.18 -8.39 -5.29
N ALA A 29 19.05 -8.41 -4.28
CA ALA A 29 18.72 -8.93 -2.96
C ALA A 29 17.60 -8.12 -2.29
N ALA A 30 17.62 -6.79 -2.39
CA ALA A 30 16.56 -5.94 -1.85
C ALA A 30 15.21 -6.17 -2.54
N GLN A 31 15.21 -6.35 -3.87
CA GLN A 31 14.02 -6.67 -4.65
C GLN A 31 13.47 -8.07 -4.33
N GLU A 32 14.35 -9.05 -4.10
CA GLU A 32 13.94 -10.39 -3.69
C GLU A 32 13.24 -10.35 -2.33
N VAL A 33 13.81 -9.64 -1.35
CA VAL A 33 13.19 -9.45 -0.03
C VAL A 33 11.82 -8.79 -0.17
N GLU A 34 11.73 -7.71 -0.94
CA GLU A 34 10.46 -7.02 -1.17
C GLU A 34 9.41 -7.94 -1.79
N SER A 35 9.76 -8.67 -2.84
CA SER A 35 8.86 -9.59 -3.53
C SER A 35 8.34 -10.68 -2.59
N ARG A 36 9.22 -11.28 -1.79
CA ARG A 36 8.88 -12.34 -0.83
C ARG A 36 7.97 -11.82 0.28
N VAL A 37 8.28 -10.66 0.85
CA VAL A 37 7.44 -10.04 1.87
C VAL A 37 6.07 -9.70 1.28
N LYS A 38 5.99 -9.01 0.13
CA LYS A 38 4.71 -8.68 -0.52
C LYS A 38 3.88 -9.92 -0.87
N ALA A 39 4.50 -11.01 -1.34
CA ALA A 39 3.80 -12.26 -1.63
C ALA A 39 3.21 -12.89 -0.37
N LEU A 40 3.95 -12.86 0.73
CA LEU A 40 3.48 -13.35 2.03
C LEU A 40 2.29 -12.52 2.54
N LEU A 41 2.38 -11.19 2.48
CA LEU A 41 1.32 -10.30 2.92
C LEU A 41 0.04 -10.47 2.10
N ARG A 42 0.15 -10.65 0.77
CA ARG A 42 -1.01 -10.92 -0.09
C ARG A 42 -1.73 -12.21 0.29
N ARG A 43 -1.00 -13.31 0.50
CA ARG A 43 -1.57 -14.59 0.94
C ARG A 43 -2.36 -14.45 2.24
N TYR A 44 -1.87 -13.63 3.17
CA TYR A 44 -2.57 -13.32 4.41
C TYR A 44 -3.84 -12.49 4.18
N MET A 45 -3.77 -11.46 3.33
CA MET A 45 -4.95 -10.66 2.98
C MET A 45 -6.05 -11.50 2.30
N GLU A 46 -5.64 -12.50 1.52
CA GLU A 46 -6.52 -13.46 0.83
C GLU A 46 -6.95 -14.66 1.68
N ASP A 47 -6.72 -14.63 3.01
CA ASP A 47 -7.08 -15.70 3.96
C ASP A 47 -6.47 -17.08 3.66
N MET A 48 -5.38 -17.13 2.88
CA MET A 48 -4.70 -18.39 2.57
C MET A 48 -3.81 -18.89 3.72
N ILE A 49 -3.41 -17.99 4.61
CA ILE A 49 -2.59 -18.25 5.79
C ILE A 49 -3.04 -17.37 6.96
N ASP A 50 -2.86 -17.87 8.18
CA ASP A 50 -3.19 -17.14 9.41
C ASP A 50 -2.02 -16.26 9.90
N LYS A 51 -2.27 -15.49 10.97
CA LYS A 51 -1.33 -14.52 11.53
C LYS A 51 -0.05 -15.21 12.02
N GLU A 52 -0.20 -16.36 12.66
CA GLU A 52 0.87 -17.17 13.19
C GLU A 52 1.80 -17.63 12.07
N LYS A 53 1.22 -18.13 10.97
CA LYS A 53 2.00 -18.60 9.83
C LYS A 53 2.73 -17.48 9.11
N VAL A 54 2.13 -16.29 9.04
CA VAL A 54 2.82 -15.11 8.51
C VAL A 54 4.02 -14.75 9.39
N ALA A 55 3.87 -14.74 10.71
CA ALA A 55 4.97 -14.41 11.61
C ALA A 55 6.14 -15.41 11.47
N GLU A 56 5.84 -16.71 11.33
CA GLU A 56 6.83 -17.75 11.04
C GLU A 56 7.57 -17.50 9.72
N GLU A 57 6.82 -17.38 8.61
CA GLU A 57 7.42 -17.21 7.28
C GLU A 57 8.18 -15.88 7.18
N TYR A 58 7.67 -14.81 7.78
CA TYR A 58 8.32 -13.50 7.83
C TYR A 58 9.67 -13.56 8.56
N ALA A 59 9.77 -14.31 9.67
CA ALA A 59 11.02 -14.50 10.40
C ALA A 59 12.08 -15.28 9.58
N LEU A 60 11.63 -16.15 8.67
CA LEU A 60 12.52 -16.94 7.79
C LEU A 60 13.03 -16.17 6.57
N ILE A 61 12.39 -15.05 6.20
CA ILE A 61 12.87 -14.18 5.12
C ILE A 61 14.18 -13.51 5.56
N LYS A 62 15.28 -13.94 4.93
CA LYS A 62 16.61 -13.34 5.09
C LYS A 62 16.61 -11.95 4.45
N GLY A 63 17.14 -10.95 5.15
CA GLY A 63 17.25 -9.58 4.67
C GLY A 63 17.44 -8.62 5.83
N ASP A 64 17.70 -7.35 5.50
CA ASP A 64 17.72 -6.29 6.50
C ASP A 64 16.31 -6.07 7.10
N GLU A 65 16.22 -6.05 8.43
CA GLU A 65 14.94 -5.89 9.13
C GLU A 65 14.32 -4.51 8.90
N SER A 66 15.13 -3.46 8.71
CA SER A 66 14.61 -2.13 8.38
C SER A 66 13.97 -2.12 6.99
N HIS A 67 14.58 -2.80 6.01
CA HIS A 67 14.02 -2.97 4.68
C HIS A 67 12.70 -3.76 4.72
N LYS A 68 12.66 -4.90 5.43
CA LYS A 68 11.42 -5.69 5.57
C LYS A 68 10.28 -4.88 6.20
N LYS A 69 10.57 -4.08 7.23
CA LYS A 69 9.59 -3.16 7.86
C LYS A 69 9.12 -2.08 6.89
N SER A 70 10.03 -1.50 6.10
CA SER A 70 9.69 -0.51 5.07
C SER A 70 8.75 -1.09 4.00
N VAL A 71 8.94 -2.35 3.61
CA VAL A 71 8.05 -3.05 2.68
C VAL A 71 6.65 -3.21 3.28
N ILE A 72 6.53 -3.55 4.56
CA ILE A 72 5.23 -3.65 5.25
C ILE A 72 4.53 -2.29 5.31
N ILE A 73 5.25 -1.22 5.66
CA ILE A 73 4.69 0.14 5.67
C ILE A 73 4.22 0.52 4.26
N SER A 74 5.03 0.23 3.23
CA SER A 74 4.67 0.54 1.84
C SER A 74 3.45 -0.25 1.39
N PHE A 75 3.37 -1.55 1.73
CA PHE A 75 2.21 -2.39 1.46
C PHE A 75 0.95 -1.87 2.17
N PHE A 76 1.07 -1.42 3.43
CA PHE A 76 -0.03 -0.79 4.15
C PHE A 76 -0.54 0.45 3.39
N MET A 77 0.35 1.34 2.94
CA MET A 77 -0.06 2.54 2.20
C MET A 77 -0.69 2.22 0.83
N GLU A 78 -0.20 1.17 0.16
CA GLU A 78 -0.72 0.70 -1.13
C GLU A 78 -2.12 0.09 -0.99
N GLN A 79 -2.36 -0.70 0.06
CA GLN A 79 -3.58 -1.50 0.24
C GLN A 79 -4.63 -0.83 1.13
N PHE A 80 -4.31 0.29 1.78
CA PHE A 80 -5.25 0.99 2.65
C PHE A 80 -6.51 1.38 1.89
N ASN A 81 -7.67 0.92 2.38
CA ASN A 81 -8.96 1.16 1.76
C ASN A 81 -9.83 2.03 2.69
N PHE A 82 -10.17 3.25 2.26
CA PHE A 82 -11.01 4.16 3.05
C PHE A 82 -12.46 3.70 3.20
N ARG A 83 -12.93 2.82 2.31
CA ARG A 83 -14.30 2.31 2.30
C ARG A 83 -14.50 1.10 3.22
N GLU A 84 -13.43 0.36 3.49
CA GLU A 84 -13.48 -0.94 4.14
C GLU A 84 -12.75 -0.95 5.49
N ASP A 85 -12.94 -2.04 6.23
CA ASP A 85 -12.25 -2.27 7.50
C ASP A 85 -10.79 -2.70 7.25
N ASN A 86 -9.85 -1.89 7.74
CA ASN A 86 -8.41 -2.14 7.60
C ASN A 86 -7.82 -2.95 8.78
N LYS A 87 -8.63 -3.56 9.66
CA LYS A 87 -8.13 -4.36 10.80
C LYS A 87 -7.07 -5.38 10.43
N LYS A 88 -7.27 -6.16 9.35
CA LYS A 88 -6.27 -7.13 8.88
C LYS A 88 -4.96 -6.45 8.47
N LEU A 89 -5.05 -5.31 7.80
CA LEU A 89 -3.91 -4.53 7.37
C LEU A 89 -3.15 -3.92 8.56
N ILE A 90 -3.87 -3.45 9.58
CA ILE A 90 -3.31 -2.95 10.85
C ILE A 90 -2.59 -4.08 11.60
N ASN A 91 -3.14 -5.30 11.61
CA ASN A 91 -2.52 -6.46 12.25
C ASN A 91 -1.14 -6.82 11.68
N LEU A 92 -0.79 -6.35 10.47
CA LEU A 92 0.54 -6.53 9.88
C LEU A 92 1.63 -5.85 10.70
N PHE A 93 1.33 -4.73 11.38
CA PHE A 93 2.29 -4.06 12.25
C PHE A 93 2.68 -4.93 13.44
N ASP A 94 1.71 -5.66 14.03
CA ASP A 94 1.98 -6.60 15.11
C ASP A 94 2.92 -7.74 14.67
N ILE A 95 2.65 -8.31 13.49
CA ILE A 95 3.47 -9.38 12.87
C ILE A 95 4.92 -8.90 12.72
N ALA A 96 5.09 -7.66 12.25
CA ALA A 96 6.38 -7.03 12.02
C ALA A 96 7.08 -6.54 13.29
N LYS A 97 6.40 -6.63 14.45
CA LYS A 97 6.80 -5.95 15.71
C LYS A 97 7.14 -4.48 15.47
N ILE A 98 6.36 -3.82 14.61
CA ILE A 98 6.41 -2.37 14.41
C ILE A 98 5.45 -1.78 15.43
N ASP A 99 5.99 -0.97 16.34
CA ASP A 99 5.15 -0.22 17.26
C ASP A 99 4.39 0.85 16.48
N LEU A 100 3.07 0.68 16.39
CA LEU A 100 2.20 1.63 15.73
C LEU A 100 1.81 2.69 16.77
N PRO A 101 2.30 3.95 16.66
CA PRO A 101 2.00 4.96 17.66
C PRO A 101 0.50 5.14 17.83
N HIS A 102 0.02 5.26 19.07
CA HIS A 102 -1.40 5.50 19.36
C HIS A 102 -1.96 6.66 18.55
N ALA A 103 -1.18 7.75 18.38
CA ALA A 103 -1.57 8.88 17.56
C ALA A 103 -1.92 8.51 16.10
N ILE A 104 -1.17 7.58 15.49
CA ILE A 104 -1.44 7.12 14.11
C ILE A 104 -2.67 6.21 14.09
N ARG A 105 -2.85 5.36 15.11
CA ARG A 105 -4.06 4.53 15.22
C ARG A 105 -5.33 5.38 15.33
N ASP A 106 -5.30 6.41 16.18
CA ASP A 106 -6.41 7.34 16.36
C ASP A 106 -6.65 8.17 15.09
N GLU A 107 -5.58 8.53 14.37
CA GLU A 107 -5.68 9.24 13.09
C GLU A 107 -6.29 8.35 11.99
N ILE A 108 -5.94 7.06 11.93
CA ILE A 108 -6.56 6.08 11.02
C ILE A 108 -8.07 6.03 11.25
N GLU A 109 -8.50 5.86 12.49
CA GLU A 109 -9.92 5.75 12.83
C GLU A 109 -10.66 7.06 12.54
N THR A 110 -10.07 8.20 12.92
CA THR A 110 -10.62 9.53 12.65
C THR A 110 -10.75 9.78 11.14
N MET A 111 -9.75 9.38 10.36
CA MET A 111 -9.71 9.56 8.92
C MET A 111 -10.76 8.70 8.22
N GLN A 112 -10.90 7.43 8.62
CA GLN A 112 -11.97 6.55 8.12
C GLN A 112 -13.35 7.14 8.44
N LYS A 113 -13.57 7.61 9.68
CA LYS A 113 -14.83 8.22 10.08
C LYS A 113 -15.16 9.46 9.23
N LYS A 114 -14.20 10.37 9.06
CA LYS A 114 -14.38 11.56 8.22
C LYS A 114 -14.67 11.21 6.76
N PHE A 115 -13.98 10.21 6.22
CA PHE A 115 -14.25 9.74 4.86
C PHE A 115 -15.68 9.23 4.71
N GLN A 116 -16.16 8.41 5.65
CA GLN A 116 -17.54 7.91 5.65
C GLN A 116 -18.59 9.02 5.80
N GLU A 117 -18.33 10.00 6.67
CA GLU A 117 -19.22 11.16 6.83
C GLU A 117 -19.31 12.00 5.54
N GLU A 118 -18.18 12.27 4.88
CA GLU A 118 -18.16 13.01 3.61
C GLU A 118 -18.79 12.21 2.46
N MET A 119 -18.58 10.89 2.44
CA MET A 119 -19.25 9.98 1.51
C MET A 119 -20.76 10.04 1.66
N GLU A 120 -21.28 10.01 2.88
CA GLU A 120 -22.72 10.05 3.14
C GLU A 120 -23.33 11.39 2.72
N LYS A 121 -22.64 12.52 3.00
CA LYS A 121 -23.08 13.84 2.52
C LYS A 121 -23.18 13.89 1.00
N ARG A 122 -22.16 13.40 0.29
CA ARG A 122 -22.16 13.34 -1.18
C ARG A 122 -23.24 12.41 -1.71
N ARG A 123 -23.47 11.27 -1.04
CA ARG A 123 -24.54 10.31 -1.36
C ARG A 123 -25.91 10.99 -1.29
N MET A 124 -26.20 11.74 -0.24
CA MET A 124 -27.47 12.47 -0.09
C MET A 124 -27.68 13.49 -1.21
N VAL A 125 -26.70 14.36 -1.46
CA VAL A 125 -26.78 15.39 -2.51
C VAL A 125 -26.98 14.78 -3.90
N MET A 126 -26.24 13.70 -4.19
CA MET A 126 -26.35 13.01 -5.48
C MET A 126 -27.68 12.27 -5.61
N SER A 127 -28.17 11.64 -4.53
CA SER A 127 -29.48 10.97 -4.50
C SER A 127 -30.61 11.95 -4.81
N GLU A 128 -30.61 13.13 -4.18
CA GLU A 128 -31.58 14.19 -4.45
C GLU A 128 -31.51 14.68 -5.91
N ARG A 129 -30.29 14.84 -6.45
CA ARG A 129 -30.08 15.23 -7.85
C ARG A 129 -30.62 14.19 -8.82
N VAL A 130 -30.36 12.91 -8.57
CA VAL A 130 -30.83 11.81 -9.40
C VAL A 130 -32.35 11.65 -9.30
N ALA A 131 -32.91 11.70 -8.09
CA ALA A 131 -34.35 11.66 -7.85
C ALA A 131 -35.07 12.80 -8.58
N SER A 132 -34.52 14.02 -8.53
CA SER A 132 -35.05 15.18 -9.25
C SER A 132 -35.04 14.96 -10.77
N ARG A 133 -33.96 14.37 -11.31
CA ARG A 133 -33.86 14.05 -12.74
C ARG A 133 -34.85 12.95 -13.15
N LEU A 134 -35.03 11.90 -12.34
CA LEU A 134 -36.02 10.86 -12.58
C LEU A 134 -37.44 11.45 -12.58
N LYS A 135 -37.73 12.37 -11.66
CA LYS A 135 -38.99 13.10 -11.61
C LYS A 135 -39.26 13.88 -12.91
N THR A 136 -38.26 14.61 -13.42
CA THR A 136 -38.40 15.31 -14.71
C THR A 136 -38.62 14.38 -15.91
N MET A 137 -38.26 13.10 -15.78
CA MET A 137 -38.49 12.07 -16.80
C MET A 137 -39.84 11.34 -16.61
N GLY A 138 -40.68 11.80 -15.67
CA GLY A 138 -41.97 11.20 -15.34
C GLY A 138 -41.87 9.92 -14.52
N ILE A 139 -40.71 9.62 -13.95
CA ILE A 139 -40.46 8.46 -13.10
C ILE A 139 -40.60 8.93 -11.65
N GLU A 140 -41.78 8.72 -11.07
CA GLU A 140 -42.17 9.22 -9.74
C GLU A 140 -42.78 8.11 -8.87
N GLY A 141 -42.54 8.16 -7.56
CA GLY A 141 -43.12 7.23 -6.58
C GLY A 141 -42.25 7.06 -5.33
N ASP A 142 -42.88 6.95 -4.16
CA ASP A 142 -42.21 6.81 -2.85
C ASP A 142 -41.38 5.52 -2.72
N GLY A 143 -41.56 4.56 -3.63
CA GLY A 143 -40.80 3.31 -3.68
C GLY A 143 -39.53 3.36 -4.53
N ILE A 144 -39.17 4.50 -5.12
CA ILE A 144 -38.02 4.60 -6.02
C ILE A 144 -36.76 4.92 -5.21
N THR A 145 -35.84 3.97 -5.13
CA THR A 145 -34.49 4.18 -4.57
C THR A 145 -33.49 4.37 -5.71
N PRO A 146 -32.89 5.57 -5.88
CA PRO A 146 -31.86 5.79 -6.88
C PRO A 146 -30.64 4.88 -6.68
N ASN A 147 -30.33 4.04 -7.67
CA ASN A 147 -29.06 3.31 -7.69
C ASN A 147 -27.94 4.24 -8.15
N LEU A 148 -27.20 4.82 -7.21
CA LEU A 148 -26.09 5.74 -7.49
C LEU A 148 -24.86 5.06 -8.10
N GLU A 149 -24.65 3.78 -7.83
CA GLU A 149 -23.48 3.04 -8.33
C GLU A 149 -23.53 2.83 -9.86
N ALA A 150 -24.72 2.90 -10.45
CA ALA A 150 -24.90 2.89 -11.89
C ALA A 150 -24.50 4.22 -12.57
N TRP A 151 -24.18 5.27 -11.82
CA TRP A 151 -23.90 6.61 -12.34
C TRP A 151 -22.40 6.91 -12.35
N SER A 152 -21.86 7.20 -13.53
CA SER A 152 -20.44 7.53 -13.70
C SER A 152 -19.99 8.78 -12.94
N ASP A 153 -20.90 9.71 -12.67
CA ASP A 153 -20.64 10.90 -11.86
C ASP A 153 -20.39 10.54 -10.38
N TRP A 154 -21.10 9.53 -9.86
CA TRP A 154 -20.89 9.06 -8.49
C TRP A 154 -19.48 8.48 -8.35
N GLU A 155 -19.07 7.61 -9.28
CA GLU A 155 -17.73 7.02 -9.29
C GLU A 155 -16.62 8.08 -9.34
N LYS A 156 -16.81 9.17 -10.09
CA LYS A 156 -15.87 10.29 -10.13
C LYS A 156 -15.78 11.03 -8.80
N GLU A 157 -16.92 11.30 -8.16
CA GLU A 157 -16.98 11.99 -6.86
C GLU A 157 -16.31 11.18 -5.76
N VAL A 158 -16.44 9.84 -5.80
CA VAL A 158 -15.76 9.00 -4.81
C VAL A 158 -14.25 8.95 -5.06
N LYS A 159 -13.81 8.80 -6.33
CA LYS A 159 -12.37 8.85 -6.65
C LYS A 159 -11.73 10.17 -6.25
N ALA A 160 -12.38 11.30 -6.52
CA ALA A 160 -11.90 12.61 -6.10
C ALA A 160 -11.76 12.71 -4.56
N LEU A 161 -12.71 12.14 -3.82
CA LEU A 161 -12.62 12.10 -2.36
C LEU A 161 -11.48 11.20 -1.87
N GLU A 162 -11.31 10.02 -2.48
CA GLU A 162 -10.19 9.12 -2.16
C GLU A 162 -8.83 9.78 -2.39
N GLU A 163 -8.67 10.55 -3.47
CA GLU A 163 -7.42 11.28 -3.76
C GLU A 163 -7.09 12.33 -2.69
N VAL A 164 -8.08 13.09 -2.23
CA VAL A 164 -7.91 14.09 -1.16
C VAL A 164 -7.40 13.45 0.13
N PHE A 165 -7.97 12.31 0.50
CA PHE A 165 -7.60 11.58 1.71
C PHE A 165 -6.27 10.81 1.55
N ARG A 166 -5.98 10.29 0.35
CA ARG A 166 -4.70 9.63 0.04
C ARG A 166 -3.50 10.56 0.22
N GLY A 167 -3.67 11.86 -0.01
CA GLY A 167 -2.65 12.87 0.30
C GLY A 167 -2.26 12.94 1.79
N GLN A 168 -3.13 12.50 2.69
CA GLN A 168 -2.85 12.48 4.14
C GLN A 168 -2.05 11.23 4.56
N LEU A 169 -2.21 10.10 3.86
CA LEU A 169 -1.45 8.86 4.11
C LEU A 169 0.06 9.04 3.95
N GLY A 170 0.49 9.94 3.06
CA GLY A 170 1.91 10.24 2.86
C GLY A 170 2.62 10.70 4.12
N LYS A 171 1.92 11.43 5.01
CA LYS A 171 2.47 11.92 6.28
C LYS A 171 2.78 10.78 7.26
N TRP A 172 2.01 9.69 7.21
CA TRP A 172 2.24 8.53 8.08
C TRP A 172 3.50 7.77 7.69
N LYS A 173 3.82 7.70 6.40
CA LYS A 173 5.03 7.03 5.93
C LYS A 173 6.28 7.62 6.58
N ASP A 174 6.39 8.95 6.66
CA ASP A 174 7.51 9.64 7.27
C ASP A 174 7.61 9.39 8.79
N VAL A 175 6.47 9.30 9.48
CA VAL A 175 6.44 9.01 10.92
C VAL A 175 6.84 7.56 11.19
N LEU A 176 6.29 6.60 10.41
CA LEU A 176 6.49 5.17 10.61
C LEU A 176 7.87 4.67 10.16
N THR A 177 8.49 5.32 9.19
CA THR A 177 9.86 5.01 8.77
C THR A 177 10.93 5.68 9.64
N GLY A 178 10.53 6.42 10.69
CA GLY A 178 11.43 7.12 11.59
C GLY A 178 12.10 8.27 10.86
N GLY A 179 11.35 9.34 10.58
CA GLY A 179 11.84 10.52 9.90
C GLY A 179 13.18 11.03 10.45
N LYS A 180 14.28 10.63 9.82
CA LYS A 180 15.48 11.46 9.71
C LYS A 180 15.16 12.61 8.75
N THR A 181 14.24 13.49 9.15
CA THR A 181 14.24 14.84 8.59
C THR A 181 15.42 15.56 9.22
N ASN A 182 16.53 15.53 8.49
CA ASN A 182 17.68 16.38 8.63
C ASN A 182 17.21 17.85 8.66
N ARG A 183 16.75 18.34 9.81
CA ARG A 183 16.71 19.78 10.08
C ARG A 183 18.17 20.20 10.20
N LYS A 184 18.77 20.56 9.06
CA LYS A 184 19.87 21.51 9.05
C LYS A 184 19.37 22.74 9.79
N VAL A 185 19.82 22.92 11.02
CA VAL A 185 19.78 24.20 11.72
C VAL A 185 20.76 25.09 10.95
N PRO A 186 20.34 26.25 10.41
CA PRO A 186 21.30 27.24 9.93
C PRO A 186 21.97 27.87 11.15
N ASP A 187 23.31 27.86 11.15
CA ASP A 187 24.13 28.75 11.98
C ASP A 187 23.87 30.23 11.64
#